data_AF-A0A6M0G6T1-F1
#
_entry.id   AF-A0A6M0G6T1-F1
#
_cell.length_a   1.000
_cell.length_b   1.000
_cell.length_c   1.000
_cell.angle_alpha   90.00
_cell.angle_beta   90.00
_cell.angle_gamma   90.00
#
_symmetry.space_group_name_H-M   'P 1'
#
loop_
_entity.id
_entity.type
_entity.pdbx_description
1 polymer ?
#
loop_
_entity_poly.entity_id
_entity_poly.type
_entity_poly.pdbx_seq_one_letter_code
_entity_poly.pdbx_strand_id
1 'polypeptide(L)'
;MAALIWMHTLAIGYSPDYLEENADGIRENFPRIPLPNSKDLLISSANLGRKVSLLLDTETKVECVTTGTIHPNLRCIAVTSRVDGGKLNPDKDLALTARWGFAGKEGVTMPGKGRIQERAYNSQELQVVSDLDQALLGATTRDIYLNEVAYWKNIPERVWDYMIGGYQVIKKWLSYREEPLLGRPLKREEVQEVSHMARRIAAILILEPELNENYELVKQATYNWSSPSS
;
A
#
# COMPACT_ATOMS: atom_id res chain seq x y z
N MET A 1 -18.05 -8.96 -20.06
CA MET A 1 -18.93 -9.16 -18.88
C MET A 1 -18.13 -9.57 -17.64
N ALA A 2 -17.35 -10.66 -17.66
CA ALA A 2 -16.61 -11.17 -16.49
C ALA A 2 -15.64 -10.15 -15.85
N ALA A 3 -14.91 -9.39 -16.67
CA ALA A 3 -13.99 -8.36 -16.16
C ALA A 3 -14.69 -7.22 -15.38
N LEU A 4 -15.95 -6.90 -15.70
CA LEU A 4 -16.69 -5.86 -14.96
C LEU A 4 -17.05 -6.34 -13.56
N ILE A 5 -17.53 -7.58 -13.43
CA ILE A 5 -17.88 -8.17 -12.14
C ILE A 5 -16.63 -8.29 -11.26
N TRP A 6 -15.51 -8.77 -11.82
CA TRP A 6 -14.26 -8.88 -11.07
C TRP A 6 -13.78 -7.53 -10.53
N MET A 7 -13.77 -6.49 -11.37
CA MET A 7 -13.32 -5.17 -10.94
C MET A 7 -14.28 -4.54 -9.94
N HIS A 8 -15.59 -4.72 -10.11
CA HIS A 8 -16.56 -4.30 -9.11
C HIS A 8 -16.33 -4.99 -7.76
N THR A 9 -16.12 -6.31 -7.74
CA THR A 9 -15.76 -7.05 -6.53
C THR A 9 -14.51 -6.50 -5.87
N LEU A 10 -13.48 -6.16 -6.66
CA LEU A 10 -12.26 -5.56 -6.14
C LEU A 10 -12.50 -4.19 -5.49
N ALA A 11 -13.34 -3.35 -6.10
CA ALA A 11 -13.71 -2.06 -5.53
C ALA A 11 -14.43 -2.21 -4.18
N ILE A 12 -15.42 -3.08 -4.11
CA ILE A 12 -16.17 -3.34 -2.87
C ILE A 12 -15.25 -3.95 -1.79
N GLY A 13 -14.43 -4.93 -2.16
CA GLY A 13 -13.51 -5.59 -1.23
C GLY A 13 -12.40 -4.70 -0.68
N TYR A 14 -12.17 -3.52 -1.27
CA TYR A 14 -11.21 -2.51 -0.80
C TYR A 14 -11.87 -1.32 -0.09
N SER A 15 -13.20 -1.31 0.08
CA SER A 15 -13.87 -0.33 0.94
C SER A 15 -13.71 -0.71 2.42
N PRO A 16 -13.11 0.15 3.26
CA PRO A 16 -13.07 -0.07 4.70
C PRO A 16 -14.46 -0.29 5.32
N ASP A 17 -15.48 0.47 4.90
CA ASP A 17 -16.83 0.36 5.45
C ASP A 17 -17.44 -1.01 5.14
N TYR A 18 -17.24 -1.53 3.92
CA TYR A 18 -17.64 -2.91 3.59
C TYR A 18 -16.95 -3.95 4.48
N LEU A 19 -15.64 -3.81 4.69
CA LEU A 19 -14.86 -4.76 5.49
C LEU A 19 -15.27 -4.72 6.97
N GLU A 20 -15.57 -3.54 7.51
CA GLU A 20 -16.03 -3.37 8.89
C GLU A 20 -17.45 -3.92 9.08
N GLU A 21 -18.40 -3.52 8.23
CA GLU A 21 -19.80 -3.96 8.32
C GLU A 21 -19.96 -5.49 8.14
N ASN A 22 -19.02 -6.13 7.42
CA ASN A 22 -19.10 -7.55 7.06
C ASN A 22 -17.98 -8.41 7.70
N ALA A 23 -17.29 -7.88 8.72
CA ALA A 23 -16.09 -8.51 9.31
C ALA A 23 -16.33 -9.95 9.78
N ASP A 24 -17.42 -10.20 10.51
CA ASP A 24 -17.76 -11.54 11.02
C ASP A 24 -18.03 -12.52 9.88
N GLY A 25 -18.78 -12.08 8.86
CA GLY A 25 -19.11 -12.90 7.69
C GLY A 25 -17.89 -13.25 6.84
N ILE A 26 -16.94 -12.32 6.68
CA ILE A 26 -15.69 -12.53 5.94
C ILE A 26 -14.77 -13.50 6.68
N ARG A 27 -14.77 -13.47 8.02
CA ARG A 27 -13.92 -14.34 8.84
C ARG A 27 -14.37 -15.80 8.80
N GLU A 28 -15.68 -16.04 8.76
CA GLU A 28 -16.27 -17.37 8.87
C GLU A 28 -16.65 -18.00 7.52
N ASN A 29 -16.93 -17.19 6.49
CA ASN A 29 -17.49 -17.64 5.22
C ASN A 29 -16.96 -16.86 4.01
N PHE A 30 -17.35 -17.29 2.79
CA PHE A 30 -17.05 -16.55 1.56
C PHE A 30 -17.73 -15.16 1.57
N PRO A 31 -16.98 -14.08 1.26
CA PRO A 31 -17.53 -12.72 1.19
C PRO A 31 -18.75 -12.63 0.27
N ARG A 32 -19.75 -11.85 0.67
CA ARG A 32 -20.93 -11.54 -0.13
C ARG A 32 -20.81 -10.13 -0.67
N ILE A 33 -20.74 -10.01 -1.99
CA ILE A 33 -20.57 -8.74 -2.68
C ILE A 33 -21.93 -8.30 -3.22
N PRO A 34 -22.48 -7.14 -2.80
CA PRO A 34 -23.75 -6.65 -3.34
C PRO A 34 -23.60 -6.31 -4.82
N LEU A 35 -24.43 -6.91 -5.67
CA LEU A 35 -24.48 -6.58 -7.09
C LEU A 35 -25.35 -5.33 -7.27
N PRO A 36 -24.89 -4.26 -7.93
CA PRO A 36 -25.75 -3.09 -8.20
C PRO A 36 -26.89 -3.43 -9.18
N ASN A 37 -28.03 -2.76 -9.00
CA ASN A 37 -29.26 -2.96 -9.77
C ASN A 37 -29.23 -2.33 -11.17
N SER A 38 -28.17 -1.60 -11.52
CA SER A 38 -28.00 -0.93 -12.80
C SER A 38 -26.62 -1.17 -13.40
N LYS A 39 -26.57 -1.21 -14.73
CA LYS A 39 -25.33 -1.37 -15.50
C LYS A 39 -24.38 -0.20 -15.29
N ASP A 40 -24.90 1.02 -15.19
CA ASP A 40 -24.08 2.21 -15.07
C ASP A 40 -23.37 2.26 -13.71
N LEU A 41 -24.07 1.91 -12.63
CA LEU A 41 -23.46 1.78 -11.31
C LEU A 41 -22.41 0.66 -11.27
N LEU A 42 -22.68 -0.48 -11.94
CA LEU A 42 -21.68 -1.54 -12.10
C LEU A 42 -20.41 -1.06 -12.81
N ILE A 43 -20.56 -0.29 -13.89
CA ILE A 43 -19.43 0.25 -14.66
C ILE A 43 -18.64 1.27 -13.81
N SER A 44 -19.34 2.16 -13.10
CA SER A 44 -18.71 3.15 -12.21
C SER A 44 -17.88 2.45 -11.13
N SER A 45 -18.47 1.47 -10.45
CA SER A 45 -17.78 0.68 -9.44
C SER A 45 -16.59 -0.10 -10.01
N ALA A 46 -16.76 -0.72 -11.18
CA ALA A 46 -15.68 -1.40 -11.88
C ALA A 46 -14.54 -0.45 -12.28
N ASN A 47 -14.80 0.83 -12.55
CA ASN A 47 -13.74 1.81 -12.82
C ASN A 47 -12.87 2.06 -11.58
N LEU A 48 -13.45 2.15 -10.38
CA LEU A 48 -12.70 2.21 -9.13
C LEU A 48 -11.87 0.95 -8.92
N GLY A 49 -12.46 -0.21 -9.19
CA GLY A 49 -11.73 -1.49 -9.15
C GLY A 49 -10.52 -1.53 -10.06
N ARG A 50 -10.62 -0.94 -11.26
CA ARG A 50 -9.46 -0.81 -12.16
C ARG A 50 -8.36 0.09 -11.57
N LYS A 51 -8.72 1.18 -10.89
CA LYS A 51 -7.74 2.03 -10.19
C LYS A 51 -6.99 1.20 -9.13
N VAL A 52 -7.72 0.47 -8.28
CA VAL A 52 -7.12 -0.43 -7.27
C VAL A 52 -6.25 -1.49 -7.93
N SER A 53 -6.75 -2.15 -8.97
CA SER A 53 -6.00 -3.18 -9.71
C SER A 53 -4.66 -2.67 -10.25
N LEU A 54 -4.63 -1.45 -10.81
CA LEU A 54 -3.38 -0.84 -11.31
C LEU A 54 -2.39 -0.55 -10.18
N LEU A 55 -2.88 -0.19 -9.00
CA LEU A 55 -2.05 0.08 -7.82
C LEU A 55 -1.46 -1.20 -7.22
N LEU A 56 -2.20 -2.31 -7.25
CA LEU A 56 -1.76 -3.62 -6.77
C LEU A 56 -0.80 -4.34 -7.72
N ASP A 57 -0.85 -4.02 -9.01
CA ASP A 57 0.08 -4.56 -10.00
C ASP A 57 1.46 -3.89 -9.87
N THR A 58 2.42 -4.64 -9.30
CA THR A 58 3.80 -4.18 -9.07
C THR A 58 4.61 -4.08 -10.37
N GLU A 59 4.18 -4.73 -11.45
CA GLU A 59 4.92 -4.77 -12.72
C GLU A 59 4.54 -3.60 -13.64
N THR A 60 3.34 -3.04 -13.46
CA THR A 60 2.85 -1.94 -14.29
C THR A 60 3.20 -0.59 -13.70
N LYS A 61 3.89 0.28 -14.45
CA LYS A 61 4.12 1.67 -14.02
C LYS A 61 2.79 2.45 -13.99
N VAL A 62 2.55 3.21 -12.92
CA VAL A 62 1.34 4.01 -12.75
C VAL A 62 1.67 5.49 -12.85
N GLU A 63 1.07 6.18 -13.82
CA GLU A 63 1.25 7.62 -14.04
C GLU A 63 0.86 8.41 -12.79
N CYS A 64 1.58 9.48 -12.49
CA CYS A 64 1.41 10.32 -11.29
C CYS A 64 1.67 9.61 -9.94
N VAL A 65 1.96 8.30 -9.91
CA VAL A 65 2.23 7.52 -8.68
C VAL A 65 3.67 7.00 -8.67
N THR A 66 4.06 6.24 -9.70
CA THR A 66 5.40 5.63 -9.81
C THR A 66 6.19 6.10 -11.04
N THR A 67 5.53 6.74 -12.01
CA THR A 67 6.18 7.26 -13.21
C THR A 67 5.62 8.61 -13.63
N GLY A 68 6.25 9.23 -14.63
CA GLY A 68 5.91 10.57 -15.11
C GLY A 68 6.10 11.63 -14.03
N THR A 69 5.18 12.60 -13.97
CA THR A 69 5.18 13.63 -12.92
C THR A 69 4.44 13.13 -11.70
N ILE A 70 5.16 12.51 -10.76
CA ILE A 70 4.58 12.00 -9.51
C ILE A 70 3.91 13.14 -8.73
N HIS A 71 2.68 12.91 -8.26
CA HIS A 71 1.89 13.89 -7.53
C HIS A 71 2.66 14.35 -6.27
N PRO A 72 2.67 15.66 -5.94
CA PRO A 72 3.49 16.20 -4.84
C PRO A 72 3.32 15.48 -3.49
N ASN A 73 2.08 15.15 -3.08
CA ASN A 73 1.78 14.43 -1.84
C ASN A 73 2.38 13.00 -1.80
N LEU A 74 2.56 12.34 -2.95
CA LEU A 74 3.17 11.01 -3.06
C LEU A 74 4.69 11.10 -3.25
N ARG A 75 5.16 12.15 -3.93
CA ARG A 75 6.59 12.32 -4.24
C ARG A 75 7.43 12.45 -2.96
N CYS A 76 6.89 13.08 -1.91
CA CYS A 76 7.56 13.21 -0.62
C CYS A 76 7.55 11.93 0.23
N ILE A 77 6.86 10.86 -0.20
CA ILE A 77 6.80 9.58 0.52
C ILE A 77 7.98 8.70 0.13
N ALA A 78 8.60 8.06 1.13
CA ALA A 78 9.70 7.11 0.99
C ALA A 78 10.90 7.67 0.17
N VAL A 79 11.29 8.92 0.43
CA VAL A 79 12.41 9.56 -0.27
C VAL A 79 13.72 9.00 0.25
N THR A 80 14.53 8.43 -0.65
CA THR A 80 15.84 7.89 -0.29
C THR A 80 16.75 9.02 0.18
N SER A 81 17.23 8.90 1.42
CA SER A 81 17.93 9.95 2.12
C SER A 81 19.17 9.40 2.81
N ARG A 82 20.19 10.25 2.93
CA ARG A 82 21.40 9.98 3.69
C ARG A 82 21.35 10.74 5.02
N VAL A 83 21.86 10.15 6.10
CA VAL A 83 21.81 10.74 7.46
C VAL A 83 22.49 12.11 7.53
N ASP A 84 23.57 12.31 6.77
CA ASP A 84 24.32 13.58 6.71
C ASP A 84 23.74 14.60 5.69
N GLY A 85 22.60 14.29 5.05
CA GLY A 85 21.98 15.13 4.02
C GLY A 85 22.68 15.08 2.65
N GLY A 86 23.74 14.30 2.51
CA GLY A 86 24.45 14.10 1.24
C GLY A 86 23.68 13.23 0.24
N LYS A 87 24.23 13.09 -0.96
CA LYS A 87 23.71 12.14 -1.96
C LYS A 87 24.16 10.72 -1.59
N LEU A 88 23.24 9.76 -1.71
CA LEU A 88 23.57 8.35 -1.55
C LEU A 88 24.55 7.89 -2.64
N ASN A 89 25.60 7.18 -2.23
CA ASN A 89 26.49 6.45 -3.11
C ASN A 89 25.93 5.04 -3.34
N PRO A 90 25.46 4.72 -4.54
CA PRO A 90 24.83 3.43 -4.86
C PRO A 90 25.77 2.23 -4.67
N ASP A 91 27.08 2.43 -4.78
CA ASP A 91 28.07 1.35 -4.71
C ASP A 91 28.48 1.06 -3.25
N LYS A 92 28.09 1.92 -2.29
CA LYS A 92 28.53 1.85 -0.89
C LYS A 92 27.40 1.87 0.13
N ASP A 93 26.30 2.56 -0.17
CA ASP A 93 25.29 2.91 0.84
C ASP A 93 24.04 2.03 0.79
N LEU A 94 23.95 1.07 -0.16
CA LEU A 94 22.72 0.30 -0.41
C LEU A 94 22.70 -1.08 0.24
N ALA A 95 23.69 -1.38 1.09
CA ALA A 95 23.68 -2.60 1.90
C ALA A 95 22.51 -2.57 2.88
N LEU A 96 21.62 -3.57 2.82
CA LEU A 96 20.53 -3.71 3.78
C LEU A 96 21.06 -4.48 4.99
N THR A 97 21.33 -3.78 6.09
CA THR A 97 21.96 -4.33 7.30
C THR A 97 21.25 -3.90 8.60
N ALA A 98 20.07 -3.32 8.48
CA ALA A 98 19.26 -2.85 9.60
C ALA A 98 18.52 -3.97 10.36
N ARG A 99 18.77 -5.25 10.05
CA ARG A 99 18.21 -6.44 10.72
C ARG A 99 16.69 -6.59 10.54
N TRP A 100 16.22 -6.46 9.31
CA TRP A 100 14.86 -6.76 8.86
C TRP A 100 14.55 -8.26 8.79
N GLY A 101 15.59 -9.08 8.63
CA GLY A 101 15.50 -10.53 8.64
C GLY A 101 16.87 -11.19 8.85
N PHE A 102 16.88 -12.47 9.17
CA PHE A 102 18.11 -13.24 9.36
C PHE A 102 17.87 -14.72 9.10
N ALA A 103 18.95 -15.47 8.87
CA ALA A 103 18.89 -16.90 8.62
C ALA A 103 18.52 -17.65 9.91
N GLY A 104 17.40 -18.36 9.87
CA GLY A 104 16.99 -19.34 10.85
C GLY A 104 17.58 -20.72 10.57
N LYS A 105 17.08 -21.72 11.30
CA LYS A 105 17.44 -23.12 11.04
C LYS A 105 16.97 -23.54 9.64
N GLU A 106 17.74 -24.41 9.00
CA GLU A 106 17.38 -25.03 7.71
C GLU A 106 17.10 -24.03 6.57
N GLY A 107 17.70 -22.83 6.63
CA GLY A 107 17.55 -21.81 5.57
C GLY A 107 16.24 -21.01 5.63
N VAL A 108 15.42 -21.20 6.66
CA VAL A 108 14.21 -20.39 6.86
C VAL A 108 14.59 -18.95 7.17
N THR A 109 13.99 -17.97 6.48
CA THR A 109 14.16 -16.56 6.82
C THR A 109 13.29 -16.19 8.01
N MET A 110 13.91 -15.71 9.09
CA MET A 110 13.22 -15.23 10.29
C MET A 110 13.02 -13.72 10.23
N PRO A 111 11.85 -13.19 10.64
CA PRO A 111 11.61 -11.75 10.66
C PRO A 111 12.44 -11.08 11.75
N GLY A 112 13.04 -9.95 11.41
CA GLY A 112 13.77 -9.09 12.33
C GLY A 112 12.97 -7.85 12.75
N LYS A 113 13.54 -7.09 13.69
CA LYS A 113 12.93 -5.84 14.17
C LYS A 113 13.11 -4.69 13.17
N GLY A 114 14.21 -4.69 12.42
CA GLY A 114 14.62 -3.55 11.61
C GLY A 114 15.06 -2.35 12.46
N ARG A 115 15.36 -1.25 11.78
CA ARG A 115 15.55 0.07 12.39
C ARG A 115 14.54 1.06 11.81
N ILE A 116 13.74 1.62 12.70
CA ILE A 116 12.63 2.52 12.40
C ILE A 116 12.80 3.74 13.31
N GLN A 117 12.65 4.93 12.74
CA GLN A 117 12.49 6.16 13.52
C GLN A 117 11.10 6.73 13.25
N GLU A 118 10.22 6.65 14.25
CA GLU A 118 8.94 7.36 14.20
C GLU A 118 9.15 8.84 14.53
N ARG A 119 8.41 9.70 13.84
CA ARG A 119 8.45 11.16 14.01
C ARG A 119 7.18 11.81 13.48
N ALA A 120 6.98 13.08 13.85
CA ALA A 120 6.00 13.93 13.19
C ALA A 120 6.42 14.25 11.74
N TYR A 121 5.45 14.62 10.91
CA TYR A 121 5.69 15.27 9.63
C TYR A 121 6.40 16.61 9.84
N ASN A 122 7.34 16.96 8.96
CA ASN A 122 7.91 18.31 8.96
C ASN A 122 7.05 19.28 8.15
N SER A 123 7.34 20.58 8.25
CA SER A 123 6.58 21.64 7.58
C SER A 123 6.54 21.49 6.06
N GLN A 124 7.61 21.01 5.43
CA GLN A 124 7.64 20.81 3.97
C GLN A 124 6.77 19.62 3.53
N GLU A 125 6.73 18.56 4.34
CA GLU A 125 5.85 17.41 4.11
C GLU A 125 4.37 17.82 4.28
N LEU A 126 4.03 18.59 5.32
CA LEU A 126 2.68 19.09 5.57
C LEU A 126 2.19 20.11 4.53
N GLN A 127 3.10 20.83 3.86
CA GLN A 127 2.73 21.77 2.79
C GLN A 127 2.20 21.08 1.53
N VAL A 128 2.55 19.80 1.32
CA VAL A 128 2.16 19.06 0.11
C VAL A 128 1.15 17.95 0.37
N VAL A 129 0.86 17.63 1.63
CA VAL A 129 -0.14 16.65 2.05
C VAL A 129 -1.33 17.42 2.61
N SER A 130 -2.51 17.23 2.02
CA SER A 130 -3.73 17.87 2.53
C SER A 130 -4.13 17.30 3.91
N ASP A 131 -4.91 18.04 4.69
CA ASP A 131 -5.42 17.55 5.99
C ASP A 131 -6.19 16.23 5.84
N LEU A 132 -6.93 16.08 4.74
CA LEU A 132 -7.64 14.86 4.40
C LEU A 132 -6.67 13.70 4.12
N ASP A 133 -5.66 13.91 3.27
CA ASP A 133 -4.65 12.89 2.99
C ASP A 133 -3.91 12.51 4.27
N GLN A 134 -3.58 13.47 5.13
CA GLN A 134 -2.92 13.19 6.41
C GLN A 134 -3.79 12.31 7.31
N ALA A 135 -5.09 12.59 7.41
CA ALA A 135 -6.03 11.76 8.16
C ALA A 135 -6.09 10.30 7.62
N LEU A 136 -6.00 10.13 6.30
CA LEU A 136 -6.00 8.82 5.64
C LEU A 136 -4.65 8.09 5.72
N LEU A 137 -3.54 8.82 5.85
CA LEU A 137 -2.18 8.27 5.87
C LEU A 137 -1.62 8.05 7.30
N GLY A 138 -2.18 8.74 8.30
CA GLY A 138 -1.81 8.65 9.71
C GLY A 138 -1.24 9.96 10.26
N ALA A 139 -1.27 10.11 11.59
CA ALA A 139 -0.82 11.32 12.27
C ALA A 139 0.71 11.47 12.31
N THR A 140 1.42 10.34 12.29
CA THR A 140 2.89 10.26 12.31
C THR A 140 3.43 9.59 11.06
N THR A 141 4.73 9.70 10.88
CA THR A 141 5.48 9.10 9.78
C THR A 141 6.74 8.43 10.30
N ARG A 142 7.31 7.54 9.49
CA ARG A 142 8.45 6.71 9.88
C ARG A 142 9.57 6.84 8.86
N ASP A 143 10.78 6.98 9.37
CA ASP A 143 12.00 6.85 8.58
C ASP A 143 12.50 5.40 8.74
N ILE A 144 12.58 4.68 7.61
CA ILE A 144 12.86 3.25 7.56
C ILE A 144 14.29 3.04 7.08
N TYR A 145 15.16 2.52 7.94
CA TYR A 145 16.59 2.48 7.67
C TYR A 145 16.98 1.26 6.84
N LEU A 146 17.84 1.49 5.85
CA LEU A 146 18.57 0.42 5.17
C LEU A 146 19.73 -0.04 6.05
N ASN A 147 20.46 0.92 6.61
CA ASN A 147 21.67 0.77 7.42
C ASN A 147 21.92 2.05 8.23
N GLU A 148 23.13 2.25 8.78
CA GLU A 148 23.48 3.43 9.59
C GLU A 148 23.51 4.76 8.82
N VAL A 149 23.65 4.74 7.49
CA VAL A 149 23.84 5.95 6.67
C VAL A 149 22.66 6.26 5.74
N ALA A 150 21.86 5.25 5.37
CA ALA A 150 20.80 5.37 4.36
C ALA A 150 19.43 4.93 4.91
N TYR A 151 18.38 5.66 4.54
CA TYR A 151 17.01 5.38 4.92
C TYR A 151 16.00 5.88 3.88
N TRP A 152 14.79 5.31 3.90
CA TRP A 152 13.63 5.91 3.24
C TRP A 152 12.95 6.86 4.22
N LYS A 153 12.95 8.14 3.87
CA LYS A 153 12.35 9.21 4.66
C LYS A 153 10.84 9.27 4.42
N ASN A 154 10.08 9.54 5.47
CA ASN A 154 8.65 9.89 5.41
C ASN A 154 7.77 8.78 4.82
N ILE A 155 7.74 7.62 5.48
CA ILE A 155 6.74 6.58 5.20
C ILE A 155 5.61 6.75 6.23
N PRO A 156 4.42 7.23 5.84
CA PRO A 156 3.30 7.42 6.75
C PRO A 156 2.95 6.18 7.56
N GLU A 157 2.39 6.38 8.75
CA GLU A 157 2.05 5.29 9.66
C GLU A 157 1.21 4.19 8.99
N ARG A 158 0.07 4.57 8.40
CA ARG A 158 -0.83 3.60 7.75
C ARG A 158 -0.23 2.96 6.50
N VAL A 159 0.72 3.64 5.86
CA VAL A 159 1.48 3.08 4.73
C VAL A 159 2.45 2.00 5.20
N TRP A 160 3.16 2.26 6.30
CA TRP A 160 4.08 1.28 6.89
C TRP A 160 3.31 0.07 7.42
N ASP A 161 2.19 0.29 8.10
CA ASP A 161 1.41 -0.76 8.77
C ASP A 161 0.47 -1.52 7.83
N TYR A 162 0.42 -1.14 6.55
CA TYR A 162 -0.44 -1.76 5.57
C TYR A 162 -0.15 -3.26 5.40
N MET A 163 -1.20 -4.08 5.50
CA MET A 163 -1.10 -5.54 5.45
C MET A 163 -1.89 -6.14 4.29
N ILE A 164 -1.30 -7.15 3.66
CA ILE A 164 -1.98 -8.04 2.71
C ILE A 164 -1.67 -9.48 3.12
N GLY A 165 -2.71 -10.31 3.24
CA GLY A 165 -2.55 -11.73 3.60
C GLY A 165 -1.90 -11.96 4.97
N GLY A 166 -2.12 -11.03 5.92
CA GLY A 166 -1.55 -11.10 7.27
C GLY A 166 -0.08 -10.66 7.38
N TYR A 167 0.51 -10.15 6.30
CA TYR A 167 1.88 -9.64 6.30
C TYR A 167 1.91 -8.13 6.08
N GLN A 168 2.69 -7.45 6.90
CA GLN A 168 3.07 -6.06 6.66
C GLN A 168 3.95 -5.97 5.41
N VAL A 169 3.45 -5.33 4.35
CA VAL A 169 3.96 -5.48 2.97
C VAL A 169 5.44 -5.11 2.86
N ILE A 170 5.80 -3.87 3.24
CA ILE A 170 7.16 -3.34 3.07
C ILE A 170 8.15 -4.10 3.97
N LYS A 171 7.79 -4.32 5.24
CA LYS A 171 8.63 -5.06 6.19
C LYS A 171 8.91 -6.49 5.74
N LYS A 172 7.88 -7.19 5.23
CA LYS A 172 8.04 -8.55 4.70
C LYS A 172 8.97 -8.57 3.50
N TRP A 173 8.85 -7.61 2.59
CA TRP A 173 9.74 -7.49 1.43
C TRP A 173 11.21 -7.29 1.83
N LEU A 174 11.47 -6.46 2.84
CA LEU A 174 12.81 -6.20 3.38
C LEU A 174 13.41 -7.44 4.07
N SER A 175 12.58 -8.25 4.75
CA SER A 175 13.06 -9.38 5.55
C SER A 175 13.83 -10.44 4.76
N TYR A 176 13.58 -10.59 3.46
CA TYR A 176 14.29 -11.52 2.58
C TYR A 176 15.51 -10.93 1.87
N ARG A 177 15.81 -9.65 2.10
CA ARG A 177 16.79 -8.89 1.30
C ARG A 177 17.92 -8.28 2.11
N GLU A 178 18.04 -8.67 3.38
CA GLU A 178 19.22 -8.37 4.19
C GLU A 178 20.47 -8.90 3.49
N GLU A 179 21.54 -8.12 3.46
CA GLU A 179 22.75 -8.47 2.71
C GLU A 179 23.31 -9.86 3.07
N PRO A 180 23.34 -10.31 4.34
CA PRO A 180 23.73 -11.68 4.67
C PRO A 180 22.82 -12.78 4.09
N LEU A 181 21.56 -12.47 3.78
CA LEU A 181 20.62 -13.39 3.13
C LEU A 181 20.67 -13.30 1.60
N LEU A 182 20.78 -12.08 1.07
CA LEU A 182 20.77 -11.80 -0.37
C LEU A 182 22.13 -12.04 -1.02
N GLY A 183 23.22 -12.03 -0.23
CA GLY A 183 24.60 -12.19 -0.68
C GLY A 183 25.19 -10.94 -1.36
N ARG A 184 24.48 -9.81 -1.33
CA ARG A 184 24.88 -8.54 -1.96
C ARG A 184 24.07 -7.35 -1.40
N PRO A 185 24.54 -6.11 -1.62
CA PRO A 185 23.73 -4.91 -1.45
C PRO A 185 22.49 -4.90 -2.37
N LEU A 186 21.53 -4.05 -2.03
CA LEU A 186 20.40 -3.76 -2.92
C LEU A 186 20.88 -3.02 -4.17
N LYS A 187 20.23 -3.32 -5.31
CA LYS A 187 20.35 -2.52 -6.53
C LYS A 187 19.54 -1.24 -6.40
N ARG A 188 19.85 -0.24 -7.23
CA ARG A 188 19.12 1.04 -7.24
C ARG A 188 17.63 0.83 -7.49
N GLU A 189 17.28 -0.09 -8.38
CA GLU A 189 15.90 -0.42 -8.73
C GLU A 189 15.16 -1.06 -7.55
N GLU A 190 15.84 -1.90 -6.76
CA GLU A 190 15.28 -2.50 -5.55
C GLU A 190 15.05 -1.47 -4.46
N VAL A 191 15.93 -0.47 -4.35
CA VAL A 191 15.74 0.65 -3.42
C VAL A 191 14.59 1.55 -3.85
N GLN A 192 14.47 1.80 -5.16
CA GLN A 192 13.36 2.55 -5.74
C GLN A 192 12.03 1.81 -5.60
N GLU A 193 12.04 0.48 -5.62
CA GLU A 193 10.82 -0.33 -5.49
C GLU A 193 10.13 -0.12 -4.13
N VAL A 194 10.89 0.08 -3.05
CA VAL A 194 10.30 0.45 -1.75
C VAL A 194 9.57 1.79 -1.82
N SER A 195 10.11 2.77 -2.55
CA SER A 195 9.42 4.03 -2.78
C SER A 195 8.14 3.84 -3.62
N HIS A 196 8.17 2.96 -4.62
CA HIS A 196 6.98 2.64 -5.41
C HIS A 196 5.90 1.94 -4.59
N MET A 197 6.26 0.93 -3.79
CA MET A 197 5.34 0.24 -2.88
C MET A 197 4.68 1.23 -1.91
N ALA A 198 5.48 2.09 -1.27
CA ALA A 198 4.95 3.08 -0.33
C ALA A 198 3.98 4.07 -1.00
N ARG A 199 4.28 4.55 -2.21
CA ARG A 199 3.40 5.46 -2.97
C ARG A 199 2.12 4.79 -3.44
N ARG A 200 2.19 3.53 -3.87
CA ARG A 200 1.02 2.75 -4.27
C ARG A 200 0.09 2.54 -3.08
N ILE A 201 0.63 2.11 -1.95
CA ILE A 201 -0.14 1.92 -0.72
C ILE A 201 -0.77 3.25 -0.29
N ALA A 202 -0.01 4.35 -0.30
CA ALA A 202 -0.55 5.68 -0.02
C ALA A 202 -1.71 6.05 -0.96
N ALA A 203 -1.57 5.79 -2.26
CA ALA A 203 -2.63 6.04 -3.23
C ALA A 203 -3.88 5.14 -3.01
N ILE A 204 -3.71 3.90 -2.53
CA ILE A 204 -4.83 3.04 -2.14
C ILE A 204 -5.56 3.62 -0.92
N LEU A 205 -4.81 4.05 0.10
CA LEU A 205 -5.37 4.66 1.32
C LEU A 205 -6.13 5.97 1.01
N ILE A 206 -5.57 6.81 0.13
CA ILE A 206 -6.22 8.05 -0.31
C ILE A 206 -7.51 7.78 -1.11
N LEU A 207 -7.63 6.60 -1.74
CA LEU A 207 -8.81 6.20 -2.49
C LEU A 207 -9.96 5.69 -1.58
N GLU A 208 -9.72 5.46 -0.29
CA GLU A 208 -10.71 4.92 0.66
C GLU A 208 -12.05 5.68 0.65
N PRO A 209 -12.11 7.03 0.68
CA PRO A 209 -13.40 7.74 0.65
C PRO A 209 -14.21 7.47 -0.62
N GLU A 210 -13.57 7.43 -1.80
CA GLU A 210 -14.26 7.09 -3.06
C GLU A 210 -14.77 5.64 -3.05
N LEU A 211 -14.02 4.71 -2.44
CA LEU A 211 -14.42 3.30 -2.33
C LEU A 211 -15.60 3.12 -1.39
N ASN A 212 -15.59 3.83 -0.26
CA ASN A 212 -16.69 3.85 0.72
C ASN A 212 -17.97 4.47 0.14
N GLU A 213 -17.86 5.62 -0.52
CA GLU A 213 -19.00 6.23 -1.21
C GLU A 213 -19.60 5.28 -2.26
N ASN A 214 -18.73 4.60 -3.03
CA ASN A 214 -19.18 3.59 -3.97
C ASN A 214 -19.87 2.40 -3.29
N TYR A 215 -19.36 1.93 -2.15
CA TYR A 215 -20.01 0.87 -1.39
C TYR A 215 -21.41 1.28 -0.93
N GLU A 216 -21.55 2.49 -0.37
CA GLU A 216 -22.85 3.03 0.07
C GLU A 216 -23.86 3.15 -1.08
N LEU A 217 -23.43 3.66 -2.23
CA LEU A 217 -24.30 3.74 -3.43
C LEU A 217 -24.77 2.36 -3.89
N VAL A 218 -23.87 1.37 -3.90
CA VAL A 218 -24.21 -0.02 -4.26
C VAL A 218 -25.14 -0.65 -3.22
N LYS A 219 -24.89 -0.41 -1.92
CA LYS A 219 -25.73 -0.89 -0.81
C LYS A 219 -27.17 -0.40 -0.94
N GLN A 220 -27.35 0.88 -1.26
CA GLN A 220 -28.67 1.49 -1.47
C GLN A 220 -29.38 1.01 -2.75
N ALA A 221 -28.61 0.65 -3.77
CA ALA A 221 -29.12 0.25 -5.09
C ALA A 221 -28.77 -1.21 -5.43
N THR A 222 -28.88 -2.13 -4.46
CA THR A 222 -28.55 -3.55 -4.69
C THR A 222 -29.63 -4.25 -5.53
N TYR A 223 -29.19 -5.11 -6.45
CA TYR A 223 -30.04 -5.96 -7.27
C TYR A 223 -30.83 -6.93 -6.38
N ASN A 224 -32.15 -6.95 -6.56
CA ASN A 224 -33.01 -7.85 -5.81
C ASN A 224 -32.98 -9.24 -6.44
N TRP A 225 -32.33 -10.18 -5.77
CA TRP A 225 -32.37 -11.59 -6.13
C TRP A 225 -33.75 -12.13 -5.74
N SER A 226 -34.68 -12.18 -6.69
CA SER A 226 -35.96 -12.87 -6.50
C SER A 226 -35.67 -14.30 -6.05
N SER A 227 -36.14 -14.70 -4.86
CA SER A 227 -36.12 -16.11 -4.49
C SER A 227 -36.90 -16.89 -5.55
N PRO A 228 -36.39 -18.03 -6.06
CA PRO A 228 -37.23 -18.92 -6.84
C PRO A 228 -38.42 -19.29 -5.95
N SER A 229 -39.64 -19.08 -6.45
CA SER A 229 -40.85 -19.56 -5.81
C SER A 229 -40.69 -21.07 -5.56
N SER A 230 -40.75 -21.45 -4.28
CA SER A 230 -40.59 -22.81 -3.76
C SER A 230 -41.52 -23.81 -4.41
#